data_AF-A0A8S3ULB9-F1
#
_entry.id   AF-A0A8S3ULB9-F1
#
_cell.length_a   1.000
_cell.length_b   1.000
_cell.length_c   1.000
_cell.angle_alpha   90.00
_cell.angle_beta   90.00
_cell.angle_gamma   90.00
#
_symmetry.space_group_name_H-M   'P 1'
#
loop_
_entity.id
_entity.type
_entity.pdbx_description
1 polymer ?
#
loop_
_entity_poly.entity_id
_entity_poly.type
_entity_poly.pdbx_seq_one_letter_code
_entity_poly.pdbx_strand_id
1 'polypeptide(L)'
;MITKEFKYNPNVSYNPGIKYSEKDHQLKTNLVNQTIFVNQKENFKTAFPDLFQNYQNPSIHTNEPWNAWIHSSFDWWQCQLNFAVWCASTGCGVSYNDHIQNTSNLTKSFYMFHLYYCIARILKELKSPLPTDSSFCYYKNPYDKAAYQKLCDEFNISPNTDWRQKLESSCQGLGSFEQYYKPSDKSEGFTRAGIERINESIKIYVWALLGAQSQTKTEILKVGTGFDAQKQFLANVQDVINSPIDLPTQISNYQNVLKYARSKVDYAYGLGLYMSPSDMVLQIGSIVGYNNKIIIATENQTLGLNDDLNNKNFDHVDFKPKEPSCTPPFDGEGEGEGEGVGTKEVVPVNESTITPIINPKAVIILNKVIPCSLNKVFILSPKVLS
;
A
#
# COMPACT_ATOMS: atom_id res chain seq x y z
N MET A 1 6.41 8.74 -30.14
CA MET A 1 6.94 8.29 -28.84
C MET A 1 5.75 7.77 -28.05
N ILE A 2 5.69 6.48 -27.75
CA ILE A 2 4.65 5.93 -26.88
C ILE A 2 4.99 6.37 -25.46
N THR A 3 4.20 7.26 -24.89
CA THR A 3 4.23 7.56 -23.44
C THR A 3 4.08 6.22 -22.73
N LYS A 4 5.10 5.82 -21.98
CA LYS A 4 5.10 4.52 -21.32
C LYS A 4 4.14 4.58 -20.15
N GLU A 5 2.90 4.17 -20.37
CA GLU A 5 1.87 4.15 -19.34
C GLU A 5 2.20 3.06 -18.31
N PHE A 6 2.32 3.46 -17.05
CA PHE A 6 2.48 2.53 -15.93
C PHE A 6 1.14 1.83 -15.71
N LYS A 7 0.91 0.69 -16.35
CA LYS A 7 -0.39 -0.01 -16.32
C LYS A 7 -0.23 -1.52 -16.27
N TYR A 8 -1.31 -2.20 -15.87
CA TYR A 8 -1.39 -3.66 -15.92
C TYR A 8 -1.16 -4.19 -17.35
N ASN A 9 -0.28 -5.19 -17.47
CA ASN A 9 -0.06 -5.93 -18.70
C ASN A 9 -0.33 -7.42 -18.44
N PRO A 10 -1.42 -8.01 -18.96
CA PRO A 10 -1.74 -9.42 -18.73
C PRO A 10 -0.76 -10.39 -19.40
N ASN A 11 0.01 -9.90 -20.39
CA ASN A 11 0.93 -10.72 -21.18
C ASN A 11 2.38 -10.64 -20.68
N VAL A 12 2.66 -9.78 -19.67
CA VAL A 12 4.02 -9.65 -19.16
C VAL A 12 4.37 -10.84 -18.28
N SER A 13 5.55 -11.39 -18.50
CA SER A 13 6.17 -12.38 -17.61
C SER A 13 7.61 -11.93 -17.38
N TYR A 14 7.96 -11.72 -16.12
CA TYR A 14 9.31 -11.35 -15.77
C TYR A 14 10.09 -12.59 -15.35
N ASN A 15 11.27 -12.76 -15.92
CA ASN A 15 12.13 -13.87 -15.53
C ASN A 15 12.94 -13.53 -14.26
N PRO A 16 13.14 -14.50 -13.37
CA PRO A 16 14.10 -14.40 -12.28
C PRO A 16 15.55 -14.55 -12.82
N GLY A 17 16.43 -13.59 -12.52
CA GLY A 17 17.78 -13.48 -13.13
C GLY A 17 17.72 -13.07 -14.62
N ILE A 18 18.68 -12.42 -15.28
CA ILE A 18 20.12 -12.23 -15.13
C ILE A 18 20.42 -10.85 -15.75
N LYS A 19 20.60 -9.78 -14.96
CA LYS A 19 21.24 -8.55 -15.45
C LYS A 19 21.99 -7.87 -14.31
N TYR A 20 23.32 -7.99 -14.35
CA TYR A 20 24.22 -7.24 -13.50
C TYR A 20 24.90 -6.14 -14.30
N SER A 21 25.02 -4.98 -13.66
CA SER A 21 26.04 -3.98 -13.99
C SER A 21 26.73 -3.59 -12.69
N GLU A 22 28.05 -3.45 -12.69
CA GLU A 22 28.91 -3.15 -11.52
C GLU A 22 28.63 -1.79 -10.83
N LYS A 23 27.55 -1.08 -11.17
CA LYS A 23 27.32 0.32 -10.75
C LYS A 23 26.30 0.52 -9.61
N ASP A 24 25.77 -0.53 -9.00
CA ASP A 24 24.50 -0.44 -8.24
C ASP A 24 24.59 -0.53 -6.70
N HIS A 25 25.70 -0.09 -6.10
CA HIS A 25 25.83 0.04 -4.62
C HIS A 25 24.81 1.02 -3.99
N GLN A 26 24.25 1.94 -4.76
CA GLN A 26 23.43 3.04 -4.24
C GLN A 26 22.01 2.62 -3.83
N LEU A 27 21.46 1.53 -4.40
CA LEU A 27 20.07 1.15 -4.15
C LEU A 27 19.83 0.76 -2.69
N LYS A 28 20.71 -0.07 -2.10
CA LYS A 28 20.65 -0.43 -0.67
C LYS A 28 20.63 0.82 0.21
N THR A 29 21.62 1.69 0.04
CA THR A 29 21.77 2.89 0.87
C THR A 29 20.54 3.79 0.78
N ASN A 30 19.96 3.90 -0.42
CA ASN A 30 18.76 4.71 -0.66
C ASN A 30 17.49 4.05 -0.13
N LEU A 31 17.40 2.72 -0.04
CA LEU A 31 16.24 2.02 0.55
C LEU A 31 16.22 2.16 2.08
N VAL A 32 17.39 2.18 2.72
CA VAL A 32 17.54 2.38 4.16
C VAL A 32 17.34 3.86 4.50
N ASN A 33 18.06 4.76 3.80
CA ASN A 33 18.01 6.20 4.05
C ASN A 33 17.14 6.88 2.99
N GLN A 34 15.83 6.90 3.22
CA GLN A 34 14.88 7.44 2.26
C GLN A 34 14.65 8.94 2.44
N THR A 35 14.48 9.61 1.31
CA THR A 35 13.90 10.96 1.26
C THR A 35 12.43 10.80 0.92
N ILE A 36 11.56 11.03 1.90
CA ILE A 36 10.12 10.86 1.78
C ILE A 36 9.50 12.19 1.37
N PHE A 37 8.96 12.23 0.16
CA PHE A 37 8.25 13.38 -0.40
C PHE A 37 6.78 13.35 0.04
N VAL A 38 6.33 14.48 0.58
CA VAL A 38 4.92 14.71 0.96
C VAL A 38 4.12 15.40 -0.14
N ASN A 39 4.84 16.04 -1.07
CA ASN A 39 4.35 16.59 -2.32
C ASN A 39 5.50 16.59 -3.36
N GLN A 40 5.37 17.24 -4.52
CA GLN A 40 6.42 17.25 -5.55
C GLN A 40 7.72 17.96 -5.14
N LYS A 41 7.70 18.80 -4.11
CA LYS A 41 8.79 19.72 -3.77
C LYS A 41 9.37 19.44 -2.39
N GLU A 42 8.52 19.24 -1.40
CA GLU A 42 8.89 19.17 0.00
C GLU A 42 9.01 17.72 0.47
N ASN A 43 9.98 17.50 1.36
CA ASN A 43 10.35 16.18 1.83
C ASN A 43 10.97 16.23 3.23
N PHE A 44 11.04 15.07 3.86
CA PHE A 44 11.87 14.83 5.03
C PHE A 44 12.73 13.58 4.80
N LYS A 45 13.82 13.45 5.56
CA LYS A 45 14.67 12.26 5.52
C LYS A 45 14.35 11.34 6.68
N THR A 46 14.36 10.05 6.42
CA THR A 46 14.13 9.03 7.44
C THR A 46 14.98 7.80 7.18
N ALA A 47 15.31 7.07 8.24
CA ALA A 47 16.07 5.84 8.18
C ALA A 47 15.19 4.67 8.60
N PHE A 48 15.00 3.72 7.69
CA PHE A 48 14.36 2.46 7.99
C PHE A 48 15.36 1.43 8.56
N PRO A 49 14.91 0.39 9.27
CA PRO A 49 15.75 -0.75 9.62
C PRO A 49 16.49 -1.34 8.41
N ASP A 50 17.80 -1.58 8.51
CA ASP A 50 18.58 -2.13 7.40
C ASP A 50 18.29 -3.63 7.21
N LEU A 51 17.44 -3.94 6.23
CA LEU A 51 17.09 -5.30 5.80
C LEU A 51 18.23 -5.99 5.02
N PHE A 52 19.28 -5.27 4.62
CA PHE A 52 20.38 -5.77 3.80
C PHE A 52 21.68 -5.91 4.61
N GLN A 53 21.57 -5.96 5.94
CA GLN A 53 22.69 -6.37 6.79
C GLN A 53 23.12 -7.79 6.39
N ASN A 54 24.42 -8.06 6.49
CA ASN A 54 24.96 -9.40 6.24
C ASN A 54 24.51 -10.01 4.89
N TYR A 55 24.34 -9.17 3.87
CA TYR A 55 23.92 -9.59 2.53
C TYR A 55 24.94 -10.52 1.87
N GLN A 56 26.23 -10.26 2.11
CA GLN A 56 27.31 -11.07 1.57
C GLN A 56 27.40 -12.40 2.32
N ASN A 57 27.51 -13.48 1.54
CA ASN A 57 27.77 -14.79 2.11
C ASN A 57 29.18 -14.82 2.73
N PRO A 58 29.36 -15.43 3.92
CA PRO A 58 30.67 -15.59 4.53
C PRO A 58 31.54 -16.52 3.69
N SER A 59 32.87 -16.40 3.85
CA SER A 59 33.82 -17.32 3.25
C SER A 59 33.55 -18.76 3.69
N ILE A 60 33.41 -19.67 2.72
CA ILE A 60 33.17 -21.08 2.97
C ILE A 60 34.50 -21.84 2.92
N HIS A 61 34.78 -22.61 3.97
CA HIS A 61 35.99 -23.42 4.09
C HIS A 61 35.71 -24.92 4.29
N THR A 62 34.43 -25.33 4.23
CA THR A 62 34.00 -26.70 4.46
C THR A 62 32.99 -27.17 3.42
N ASN A 63 32.89 -28.48 3.22
CA ASN A 63 32.02 -29.07 2.19
C ASN A 63 30.53 -28.97 2.52
N GLU A 64 30.14 -28.85 3.80
CA GLU A 64 28.74 -28.84 4.21
C GLU A 64 27.99 -27.59 3.71
N PRO A 65 28.44 -26.35 3.96
CA PRO A 65 27.84 -25.15 3.37
C PRO A 65 27.92 -25.16 1.84
N TRP A 66 29.01 -25.66 1.25
CA TRP A 66 29.08 -25.81 -0.21
C TRP A 66 27.95 -26.70 -0.75
N ASN A 67 27.76 -27.89 -0.18
CA ASN A 67 26.69 -28.79 -0.60
C ASN A 67 25.30 -28.18 -0.39
N ALA A 68 25.09 -27.45 0.71
CA ALA A 68 23.85 -26.71 0.96
C ALA A 68 23.61 -25.63 -0.11
N TRP A 69 24.64 -24.89 -0.53
CA TRP A 69 24.54 -23.89 -1.60
C TRP A 69 24.13 -24.49 -2.96
N ILE A 70 24.60 -25.70 -3.25
CA ILE A 70 24.29 -26.39 -4.52
C ILE A 70 22.87 -26.98 -4.53
N HIS A 71 22.42 -27.56 -3.41
CA HIS A 71 21.21 -28.37 -3.36
C HIS A 71 20.01 -27.71 -2.67
N SER A 72 20.26 -26.75 -1.76
CA SER A 72 19.24 -26.08 -0.95
C SER A 72 19.48 -24.57 -0.92
N SER A 73 19.71 -23.95 -2.08
CA SER A 73 20.13 -22.54 -2.16
C SER A 73 19.13 -21.58 -1.50
N PHE A 74 17.82 -21.88 -1.50
CA PHE A 74 16.82 -21.03 -0.85
C PHE A 74 16.87 -21.07 0.69
N ASP A 75 17.57 -22.03 1.29
CA ASP A 75 17.84 -22.01 2.74
C ASP A 75 18.83 -20.89 3.11
N TRP A 76 19.48 -20.26 2.12
CA TRP A 76 20.41 -19.16 2.34
C TRP A 76 19.69 -17.83 2.48
N TRP A 77 20.06 -17.05 3.49
CA TRP A 77 19.54 -15.70 3.72
C TRP A 77 19.59 -14.83 2.46
N GLN A 78 20.72 -14.84 1.76
CA GLN A 78 20.88 -14.04 0.54
C GLN A 78 19.84 -14.42 -0.54
N CYS A 79 19.53 -15.69 -0.71
CA CYS A 79 18.53 -16.14 -1.69
C CYS A 79 17.11 -15.74 -1.27
N GLN A 80 16.78 -15.80 0.02
CA GLN A 80 15.49 -15.35 0.56
C GLN A 80 15.31 -13.84 0.37
N LEU A 81 16.36 -13.05 0.61
CA LEU A 81 16.35 -11.62 0.37
C LEU A 81 16.28 -11.30 -1.14
N ASN A 82 17.02 -11.99 -2.00
CA ASN A 82 16.95 -11.81 -3.45
C ASN A 82 15.54 -12.05 -4.00
N PHE A 83 14.89 -13.11 -3.52
CA PHE A 83 13.50 -13.39 -3.85
C PHE A 83 12.57 -12.26 -3.41
N ALA A 84 12.70 -11.78 -2.16
CA ALA A 84 11.89 -10.67 -1.67
C ALA A 84 12.09 -9.38 -2.49
N VAL A 85 13.33 -9.06 -2.86
CA VAL A 85 13.62 -7.90 -3.72
C VAL A 85 13.04 -8.10 -5.12
N TRP A 86 13.17 -9.29 -5.71
CA TRP A 86 12.57 -9.59 -7.02
C TRP A 86 11.05 -9.38 -6.98
N CYS A 87 10.36 -9.99 -6.01
CA CYS A 87 8.92 -9.88 -5.85
C CYS A 87 8.46 -8.42 -5.69
N ALA A 88 9.14 -7.64 -4.85
CA ALA A 88 8.82 -6.22 -4.63
C ALA A 88 9.11 -5.32 -5.84
N SER A 89 9.99 -5.75 -6.76
CA SER A 89 10.45 -4.93 -7.87
C SER A 89 9.99 -5.48 -9.23
N THR A 90 10.87 -6.23 -9.88
CA THR A 90 10.68 -6.84 -11.18
C THR A 90 9.41 -7.70 -11.23
N GLY A 91 9.14 -8.49 -10.18
CA GLY A 91 7.92 -9.29 -10.05
C GLY A 91 6.64 -8.47 -10.02
N CYS A 92 6.69 -7.22 -9.51
CA CYS A 92 5.59 -6.25 -9.60
C CYS A 92 5.52 -5.52 -10.95
N GLY A 93 6.55 -5.63 -11.79
CA GLY A 93 6.75 -4.78 -12.96
C GLY A 93 7.31 -3.39 -12.63
N VAL A 94 7.87 -3.20 -11.43
CA VAL A 94 8.58 -2.00 -11.02
C VAL A 94 10.03 -2.10 -11.48
N SER A 95 10.47 -1.07 -12.19
CA SER A 95 11.77 -1.02 -12.87
C SER A 95 12.64 0.12 -12.35
N TYR A 96 13.95 -0.04 -12.52
CA TYR A 96 14.93 0.94 -12.08
C TYR A 96 14.75 2.29 -12.79
N ASN A 97 14.72 2.31 -14.12
CA ASN A 97 14.72 3.58 -14.86
C ASN A 97 13.35 4.27 -14.86
N ASP A 98 12.25 3.50 -14.91
CA ASP A 98 10.93 4.12 -15.03
C ASP A 98 10.39 4.57 -13.66
N HIS A 99 10.65 3.80 -12.60
CA HIS A 99 10.01 4.01 -11.30
C HIS A 99 11.00 4.51 -10.23
N ILE A 100 12.15 3.86 -10.09
CA ILE A 100 13.13 4.17 -9.04
C ILE A 100 13.94 5.44 -9.34
N GLN A 101 14.22 5.69 -10.62
CA GLN A 101 14.82 6.92 -11.11
C GLN A 101 13.80 7.85 -11.77
N ASN A 102 12.52 7.74 -11.39
CA ASN A 102 11.47 8.59 -11.94
C ASN A 102 11.79 10.08 -11.73
N THR A 103 11.45 10.91 -12.72
CA THR A 103 11.71 12.35 -12.70
C THR A 103 10.77 13.10 -11.74
N SER A 104 9.59 12.55 -11.46
CA SER A 104 8.73 13.08 -10.40
C SER A 104 9.23 12.60 -9.04
N ASN A 105 9.51 13.56 -8.17
CA ASN A 105 9.96 13.30 -6.81
C ASN A 105 8.95 12.49 -5.99
N LEU A 106 7.65 12.81 -6.11
CA LEU A 106 6.61 12.10 -5.37
C LEU A 106 6.47 10.66 -5.87
N THR A 107 6.48 10.43 -7.18
CA THR A 107 6.46 9.08 -7.77
C THR A 107 7.69 8.28 -7.36
N LYS A 108 8.89 8.87 -7.47
CA LYS A 108 10.13 8.24 -7.04
C LYS A 108 10.12 7.86 -5.56
N SER A 109 9.68 8.78 -4.70
CA SER A 109 9.53 8.55 -3.26
C SER A 109 8.59 7.39 -2.97
N PHE A 110 7.43 7.36 -3.61
CA PHE A 110 6.46 6.28 -3.46
C PHE A 110 7.04 4.92 -3.88
N TYR A 111 7.69 4.81 -5.03
CA TYR A 111 8.23 3.53 -5.47
C TYR A 111 9.43 3.07 -4.63
N MET A 112 10.24 3.99 -4.09
CA MET A 112 11.27 3.65 -3.10
C MET A 112 10.67 3.12 -1.80
N PHE A 113 9.59 3.76 -1.32
CA PHE A 113 8.84 3.27 -0.18
C PHE A 113 8.23 1.89 -0.47
N HIS A 114 7.59 1.70 -1.62
CA HIS A 114 7.00 0.44 -2.05
C HIS A 114 8.02 -0.70 -2.03
N LEU A 115 9.22 -0.49 -2.61
CA LEU A 115 10.28 -1.50 -2.59
C LEU A 115 10.62 -1.91 -1.16
N TYR A 116 10.95 -0.95 -0.29
CA TYR A 116 11.32 -1.26 1.09
C TYR A 116 10.19 -1.98 1.83
N TYR A 117 8.99 -1.41 1.79
CA TYR A 117 7.82 -1.94 2.48
C TYR A 117 7.49 -3.36 2.02
N CYS A 118 7.45 -3.59 0.71
CA CYS A 118 7.12 -4.88 0.14
C CYS A 118 8.18 -5.94 0.43
N ILE A 119 9.49 -5.59 0.38
CA ILE A 119 10.58 -6.50 0.80
C ILE A 119 10.38 -6.92 2.26
N ALA A 120 10.17 -5.95 3.16
CA ALA A 120 9.97 -6.22 4.58
C ALA A 120 8.76 -7.14 4.83
N ARG A 121 7.65 -6.87 4.13
CA ARG A 121 6.43 -7.68 4.20
C ARG A 121 6.66 -9.12 3.73
N ILE A 122 7.35 -9.30 2.60
CA ILE A 122 7.62 -10.63 2.07
C ILE A 122 8.51 -11.43 3.02
N LEU A 123 9.57 -10.83 3.56
CA LEU A 123 10.43 -11.49 4.55
C LEU A 123 9.63 -11.89 5.80
N LYS A 124 8.70 -11.03 6.24
CA LYS A 124 7.80 -11.35 7.37
C LYS A 124 6.83 -12.48 7.04
N GLU A 125 6.24 -12.49 5.85
CA GLU A 125 5.36 -13.56 5.36
C GLU A 125 6.09 -14.91 5.30
N LEU A 126 7.35 -14.90 4.85
CA LEU A 126 8.25 -16.05 4.85
C LEU A 126 8.70 -16.47 6.26
N LYS A 127 8.45 -15.64 7.29
CA LYS A 127 9.04 -15.80 8.63
C LYS A 127 10.57 -15.97 8.58
N SER A 128 11.21 -15.32 7.61
CA SER A 128 12.66 -15.32 7.42
C SER A 128 13.29 -14.43 8.49
N PRO A 129 14.11 -14.96 9.41
CA PRO A 129 14.82 -14.14 10.38
C PRO A 129 15.73 -13.14 9.69
N LEU A 130 15.77 -11.93 10.23
CA LEU A 130 16.73 -10.90 9.87
C LEU A 130 18.05 -11.13 10.62
N PRO A 131 19.18 -10.56 10.14
CA PRO A 131 20.48 -10.69 10.81
C PRO A 131 20.55 -10.27 12.29
N THR A 132 19.58 -9.46 12.73
CA THR A 132 19.44 -9.01 14.12
C THR A 132 18.71 -10.02 15.01
N ASP A 133 18.08 -11.03 14.43
CA ASP A 133 17.28 -12.03 15.15
C ASP A 133 18.16 -13.18 15.66
N SER A 134 17.81 -13.72 16.83
CA SER A 134 18.57 -14.82 17.45
C SER A 134 18.51 -16.15 16.68
N SER A 135 17.49 -16.33 15.83
CA SER A 135 17.31 -17.51 14.98
C SER A 135 17.98 -17.40 13.61
N PHE A 136 18.67 -16.28 13.33
CA PHE A 136 19.34 -16.05 12.05
C PHE A 136 20.48 -17.03 11.80
N CYS A 137 20.56 -17.53 10.56
CA CYS A 137 21.69 -18.31 10.09
C CYS A 137 21.94 -18.05 8.61
N TYR A 138 23.20 -17.82 8.21
CA TYR A 138 23.54 -17.48 6.81
C TYR A 138 23.11 -18.54 5.79
N TYR A 139 23.45 -19.80 6.04
CA TYR A 139 23.31 -20.90 5.09
C TYR A 139 22.19 -21.90 5.44
N LYS A 140 21.44 -21.61 6.52
CA LYS A 140 20.29 -22.40 6.98
C LYS A 140 19.26 -21.49 7.67
N ASN A 141 18.94 -20.38 7.03
CA ASN A 141 17.96 -19.43 7.55
C ASN A 141 16.57 -20.08 7.47
N PRO A 142 15.86 -20.27 8.60
CA PRO A 142 14.55 -20.90 8.56
C PRO A 142 13.55 -20.00 7.82
N TYR A 143 12.60 -20.63 7.13
CA TYR A 143 11.48 -19.95 6.49
C TYR A 143 10.26 -20.87 6.42
N ASP A 144 9.10 -20.27 6.23
CA ASP A 144 7.83 -20.95 6.03
C ASP A 144 7.69 -21.39 4.57
N LYS A 145 7.86 -22.70 4.32
CA LYS A 145 7.78 -23.29 2.98
C LYS A 145 6.40 -23.14 2.34
N ALA A 146 5.33 -23.15 3.13
CA ALA A 146 3.97 -22.95 2.60
C ALA A 146 3.76 -21.50 2.17
N ALA A 147 4.30 -20.54 2.94
CA ALA A 147 4.31 -19.14 2.55
C ALA A 147 5.14 -18.91 1.28
N TYR A 148 6.32 -19.53 1.17
CA TYR A 148 7.14 -19.47 -0.04
C TYR A 148 6.40 -20.00 -1.28
N GLN A 149 5.77 -21.17 -1.16
CA GLN A 149 4.95 -21.74 -2.24
C GLN A 149 3.83 -20.78 -2.66
N LYS A 150 3.09 -20.23 -1.68
CA LYS A 150 2.00 -19.28 -1.95
C LYS A 150 2.50 -18.03 -2.69
N LEU A 151 3.65 -17.49 -2.30
CA LEU A 151 4.25 -16.34 -2.98
C LEU A 151 4.73 -16.72 -4.39
N CYS A 152 5.29 -17.91 -4.58
CA CYS A 152 5.64 -18.40 -5.91
C CYS A 152 4.40 -18.50 -6.83
N ASP A 153 3.29 -19.01 -6.31
CA ASP A 153 2.01 -19.08 -7.03
C ASP A 153 1.46 -17.67 -7.34
N GLU A 154 1.54 -16.74 -6.39
CA GLU A 154 1.11 -15.34 -6.54
C GLU A 154 1.84 -14.65 -7.71
N PHE A 155 3.15 -14.85 -7.80
CA PHE A 155 3.99 -14.25 -8.84
C PHE A 155 4.14 -15.13 -10.10
N ASN A 156 3.46 -16.29 -10.15
CA ASN A 156 3.53 -17.26 -11.24
C ASN A 156 4.97 -17.68 -11.59
N ILE A 157 5.74 -18.07 -10.58
CA ILE A 157 7.12 -18.54 -10.71
C ILE A 157 7.29 -19.94 -10.10
N SER A 158 8.28 -20.68 -10.58
CA SER A 158 8.57 -22.00 -10.02
C SER A 158 9.20 -21.87 -8.62
N PRO A 159 8.79 -22.67 -7.62
CA PRO A 159 9.49 -22.78 -6.34
C PRO A 159 10.95 -23.23 -6.46
N ASN A 160 11.29 -23.91 -7.57
CA ASN A 160 12.65 -24.36 -7.90
C ASN A 160 13.48 -23.28 -8.61
N THR A 161 12.96 -22.06 -8.71
CA THR A 161 13.69 -20.92 -9.27
C THR A 161 15.01 -20.73 -8.54
N ASP A 162 16.05 -20.49 -9.31
CA ASP A 162 17.38 -20.24 -8.76
C ASP A 162 17.57 -18.76 -8.41
N TRP A 163 17.59 -18.46 -7.13
CA TRP A 163 17.76 -17.11 -6.59
C TRP A 163 19.22 -16.70 -6.35
N ARG A 164 20.17 -17.56 -6.74
CA ARG A 164 21.60 -17.28 -6.61
C ARG A 164 22.05 -16.23 -7.62
N GLN A 165 22.97 -15.39 -7.19
CA GLN A 165 23.58 -14.39 -8.06
C GLN A 165 24.77 -15.00 -8.82
N LYS A 166 24.58 -15.38 -10.09
CA LYS A 166 25.63 -16.03 -10.89
C LYS A 166 26.31 -15.02 -11.83
N LEU A 167 27.27 -14.27 -11.29
CA LEU A 167 28.14 -13.39 -12.09
C LEU A 167 29.23 -14.18 -12.81
N GLU A 168 29.86 -15.11 -12.10
CA GLU A 168 30.91 -15.97 -12.64
C GLU A 168 30.49 -17.44 -12.60
N SER A 169 30.70 -18.15 -13.71
CA SER A 169 30.36 -19.57 -13.83
C SER A 169 31.22 -20.48 -12.97
N SER A 170 32.42 -20.02 -12.59
CA SER A 170 33.41 -20.77 -11.80
C SER A 170 32.98 -21.02 -10.35
N CYS A 171 32.24 -20.08 -9.76
CA CYS A 171 31.87 -20.12 -8.35
C CYS A 171 30.39 -20.47 -8.11
N GLN A 172 29.61 -20.71 -9.18
CA GLN A 172 28.17 -20.99 -9.12
C GLN A 172 27.37 -19.98 -8.28
N GLY A 173 27.82 -18.72 -8.28
CA GLY A 173 27.26 -17.62 -7.49
C GLY A 173 27.70 -17.55 -6.03
N LEU A 174 28.63 -18.42 -5.62
CA LEU A 174 29.24 -18.39 -4.30
C LEU A 174 30.52 -17.55 -4.30
N GLY A 175 30.49 -16.35 -3.74
CA GLY A 175 31.66 -15.48 -3.68
C GLY A 175 31.25 -14.07 -3.33
N SER A 176 32.15 -13.34 -2.67
CA SER A 176 31.94 -11.97 -2.22
C SER A 176 31.99 -11.00 -3.39
N PHE A 177 30.88 -10.88 -4.13
CA PHE A 177 30.66 -9.73 -4.98
C PHE A 177 29.68 -8.80 -4.25
N GLU A 178 30.04 -7.52 -4.11
CA GLU A 178 29.21 -6.47 -3.48
C GLU A 178 27.98 -6.07 -4.32
N GLN A 179 27.48 -6.97 -5.15
CA GLN A 179 26.40 -6.67 -6.10
C GLN A 179 25.07 -7.12 -5.54
N TYR A 180 24.18 -6.18 -5.27
CA TYR A 180 22.83 -6.47 -4.76
C TYR A 180 21.89 -6.84 -5.91
N TYR A 181 20.80 -7.56 -5.60
CA TYR A 181 19.74 -7.77 -6.60
C TYR A 181 19.24 -6.41 -7.11
N LYS A 182 19.25 -6.22 -8.43
CA LYS A 182 18.78 -5.01 -9.11
C LYS A 182 17.41 -5.27 -9.78
N PRO A 183 16.43 -4.37 -9.61
CA PRO A 183 15.23 -4.37 -10.45
C PRO A 183 15.58 -4.32 -11.94
N SER A 184 14.68 -4.83 -12.79
CA SER A 184 14.78 -4.70 -14.24
C SER A 184 15.02 -3.24 -14.66
N ASP A 185 15.83 -3.00 -15.69
CA ASP A 185 16.12 -1.64 -16.14
C ASP A 185 14.86 -0.92 -16.63
N LYS A 186 13.95 -1.65 -17.29
CA LYS A 186 12.72 -1.12 -17.87
C LYS A 186 11.56 -2.07 -17.58
N SER A 187 10.42 -1.48 -17.29
CA SER A 187 9.15 -2.17 -17.10
C SER A 187 8.51 -2.49 -18.46
N GLU A 188 7.78 -3.59 -18.53
CA GLU A 188 6.90 -3.93 -19.64
C GLU A 188 5.42 -3.84 -19.21
N GLY A 189 5.15 -3.21 -18.07
CA GLY A 189 3.85 -3.13 -17.43
C GLY A 189 3.82 -3.87 -16.08
N PHE A 190 2.79 -3.59 -15.29
CA PHE A 190 2.58 -4.25 -14.01
C PHE A 190 2.03 -5.66 -14.19
N THR A 191 2.48 -6.58 -13.35
CA THR A 191 1.86 -7.90 -13.22
C THR A 191 0.59 -7.80 -12.38
N ARG A 192 -0.17 -8.90 -12.28
CA ARG A 192 -1.35 -8.96 -11.41
C ARG A 192 -0.96 -8.79 -9.93
N ALA A 193 0.04 -9.55 -9.48
CA ALA A 193 0.63 -9.39 -8.15
C ALA A 193 1.15 -7.97 -7.92
N GLY A 194 1.76 -7.37 -8.95
CA GLY A 194 2.20 -5.97 -8.94
C GLY A 194 1.08 -4.99 -8.63
N ILE A 195 -0.04 -5.06 -9.33
CA ILE A 195 -1.20 -4.20 -9.06
C ILE A 195 -1.65 -4.34 -7.60
N GLU A 196 -1.76 -5.56 -7.09
CA GLU A 196 -2.22 -5.83 -5.72
C GLU A 196 -1.23 -5.26 -4.67
N ARG A 197 0.06 -5.57 -4.79
CA ARG A 197 1.12 -5.15 -3.85
C ARG A 197 1.42 -3.64 -3.92
N ILE A 198 1.38 -3.05 -5.11
CA ILE A 198 1.54 -1.59 -5.28
C ILE A 198 0.32 -0.87 -4.67
N ASN A 199 -0.90 -1.37 -4.90
CA ASN A 199 -2.11 -0.80 -4.31
C ASN A 199 -2.14 -0.92 -2.78
N GLU A 200 -1.63 -2.00 -2.21
CA GLU A 200 -1.36 -2.09 -0.76
C GLU A 200 -0.41 -0.99 -0.32
N SER A 201 0.72 -0.84 -1.02
CA SER A 201 1.73 0.16 -0.70
C SER A 201 1.20 1.60 -0.77
N ILE A 202 0.33 1.94 -1.73
CA ILE A 202 -0.28 3.29 -1.83
C ILE A 202 -1.14 3.59 -0.60
N LYS A 203 -2.00 2.63 -0.20
CA LYS A 203 -2.84 2.76 1.00
C LYS A 203 -1.98 3.02 2.23
N ILE A 204 -0.94 2.23 2.42
CA ILE A 204 -0.05 2.34 3.58
C ILE A 204 0.79 3.61 3.53
N TYR A 205 1.31 4.02 2.37
CA TYR A 205 2.10 5.25 2.22
C TYR A 205 1.30 6.48 2.65
N VAL A 206 0.08 6.63 2.12
CA VAL A 206 -0.80 7.75 2.42
C VAL A 206 -1.28 7.70 3.87
N TRP A 207 -1.69 6.53 4.36
CA TRP A 207 -2.10 6.35 5.75
C TRP A 207 -0.98 6.65 6.73
N ALA A 208 0.24 6.16 6.49
CA ALA A 208 1.36 6.39 7.39
C ALA A 208 1.71 7.88 7.46
N LEU A 209 1.72 8.59 6.33
CA LEU A 209 2.04 10.03 6.26
C LEU A 209 0.99 10.92 6.92
N LEU A 210 -0.27 10.79 6.50
CA LEU A 210 -1.36 11.63 7.01
C LEU A 210 -1.77 11.20 8.42
N GLY A 211 -1.77 9.89 8.68
CA GLY A 211 -2.04 9.30 9.99
C GLY A 211 -1.06 9.79 11.05
N ALA A 212 0.24 9.76 10.76
CA ALA A 212 1.26 10.24 11.69
C ALA A 212 1.08 11.70 12.08
N GLN A 213 0.79 12.56 11.09
CA GLN A 213 0.53 13.97 11.34
C GLN A 213 -0.76 14.19 12.15
N SER A 214 -1.82 13.43 11.87
CA SER A 214 -3.08 13.53 12.62
C SER A 214 -2.94 13.07 14.07
N GLN A 215 -2.20 11.98 14.32
CA GLN A 215 -1.96 11.40 15.64
C GLN A 215 -1.13 12.33 16.52
N THR A 216 -0.09 12.94 15.94
CA THR A 216 0.79 13.90 16.62
C THR A 216 0.26 15.34 16.60
N LYS A 217 -0.87 15.58 15.90
CA LYS A 217 -1.49 16.90 15.68
C LYS A 217 -0.49 17.94 15.16
N THR A 218 0.46 17.49 14.34
CA THR A 218 1.61 18.30 13.90
C THR A 218 1.90 18.03 12.43
N GLU A 219 2.15 19.09 11.68
CA GLU A 219 2.65 18.99 10.30
C GLU A 219 4.03 18.34 10.27
N ILE A 220 4.22 17.37 9.38
CA ILE A 220 5.43 16.54 9.34
C ILE A 220 6.70 17.32 8.97
N LEU A 221 6.53 18.48 8.33
CA LEU A 221 7.61 19.38 7.93
C LEU A 221 7.80 20.56 8.90
N LYS A 222 7.00 20.64 9.97
CA LYS A 222 7.08 21.77 10.90
C LYS A 222 8.41 21.79 11.62
N VAL A 223 9.13 22.92 11.54
CA VAL A 223 10.39 23.12 12.24
C VAL A 223 10.17 22.97 13.76
N GLY A 224 11.05 22.22 14.43
CA GLY A 224 10.98 21.94 15.85
C GLY A 224 10.10 20.74 16.20
N THR A 225 8.81 20.75 15.83
CA THR A 225 7.84 19.72 16.27
C THR A 225 7.56 18.61 15.25
N GLY A 226 7.90 18.80 13.97
CA GLY A 226 7.63 17.82 12.90
C GLY A 226 8.37 16.49 13.09
N PHE A 227 9.45 16.47 13.87
CA PHE A 227 10.21 15.26 14.16
C PHE A 227 9.38 14.16 14.83
N ASP A 228 8.42 14.52 15.69
CA ASP A 228 7.54 13.53 16.32
C ASP A 228 6.60 12.88 15.30
N ALA A 229 6.09 13.66 14.34
CA ALA A 229 5.30 13.12 13.23
C ALA A 229 6.16 12.22 12.32
N GLN A 230 7.42 12.57 12.08
CA GLN A 230 8.34 11.73 11.28
C GLN A 230 8.67 10.40 11.98
N LYS A 231 8.85 10.41 13.30
CA LYS A 231 8.97 9.19 14.11
C LYS A 231 7.69 8.36 14.09
N GLN A 232 6.54 9.00 14.22
CA GLN A 232 5.25 8.31 14.16
C GLN A 232 5.00 7.70 12.78
N PHE A 233 5.45 8.34 11.70
CA PHE A 233 5.41 7.75 10.34
C PHE A 233 6.18 6.42 10.30
N LEU A 234 7.42 6.40 10.80
CA LEU A 234 8.21 5.17 10.87
C LEU A 234 7.52 4.10 11.72
N ALA A 235 7.00 4.47 12.90
CA ALA A 235 6.29 3.55 13.78
C ALA A 235 5.07 2.93 13.08
N ASN A 236 4.24 3.75 12.43
CA ASN A 236 3.08 3.29 11.67
C ASN A 236 3.47 2.27 10.58
N VAL A 237 4.56 2.53 9.86
CA VAL A 237 5.05 1.59 8.82
C VAL A 237 5.52 0.28 9.45
N GLN A 238 6.28 0.33 10.55
CA GLN A 238 6.75 -0.88 11.24
C GLN A 238 5.60 -1.69 11.83
N ASP A 239 4.58 -1.04 12.39
CA ASP A 239 3.41 -1.70 12.95
C ASP A 239 2.65 -2.47 11.87
N VAL A 240 2.45 -1.86 10.69
CA VAL A 240 1.82 -2.55 9.55
C VAL A 240 2.69 -3.68 9.02
N ILE A 241 4.01 -3.49 8.95
CA ILE A 241 4.93 -4.57 8.54
C ILE A 241 4.79 -5.79 9.46
N ASN A 242 4.60 -5.57 10.77
CA ASN A 242 4.50 -6.65 11.75
C ASN A 242 3.08 -7.21 11.92
N SER A 243 2.07 -6.55 11.38
CA SER A 243 0.67 -6.97 11.50
C SER A 243 0.24 -7.94 10.39
N PRO A 244 -0.77 -8.79 10.62
CA PRO A 244 -1.42 -9.56 9.56
C PRO A 244 -2.03 -8.64 8.49
N ILE A 245 -2.16 -9.14 7.25
CA ILE A 245 -2.87 -8.40 6.20
C ILE A 245 -4.36 -8.36 6.53
N ASP A 246 -4.91 -7.15 6.67
CA ASP A 246 -6.33 -6.89 6.85
C ASP A 246 -6.77 -5.81 5.85
N LEU A 247 -7.18 -6.26 4.67
CA LEU A 247 -7.53 -5.38 3.55
C LEU A 247 -8.70 -4.43 3.89
N PRO A 248 -9.82 -4.88 4.52
CA PRO A 248 -10.87 -3.98 4.98
C PRO A 248 -10.36 -2.84 5.87
N THR A 249 -9.54 -3.17 6.87
CA THR A 249 -8.98 -2.16 7.78
C THR A 249 -8.04 -1.20 7.04
N GLN A 250 -7.18 -1.70 6.15
CA GLN A 250 -6.31 -0.84 5.34
C GLN A 250 -7.09 0.12 4.45
N ILE A 251 -8.19 -0.34 3.82
CA ILE A 251 -9.06 0.51 2.98
C ILE A 251 -9.74 1.58 3.83
N SER A 252 -10.29 1.20 4.99
CA SER A 252 -10.92 2.13 5.93
C SER A 252 -9.93 3.18 6.44
N ASN A 253 -8.75 2.74 6.87
CA ASN A 253 -7.68 3.61 7.35
C ASN A 253 -7.24 4.61 6.28
N TYR A 254 -7.02 4.14 5.05
CA TYR A 254 -6.69 4.98 3.92
C TYR A 254 -7.79 6.01 3.64
N GLN A 255 -9.06 5.60 3.53
CA GLN A 255 -10.20 6.50 3.33
C GLN A 255 -10.33 7.55 4.44
N ASN A 256 -10.08 7.17 5.70
CA ASN A 256 -10.26 8.04 6.87
C ASN A 256 -9.21 9.15 6.95
N VAL A 257 -8.00 8.92 6.44
CA VAL A 257 -6.93 9.92 6.50
C VAL A 257 -6.97 10.95 5.37
N LEU A 258 -7.66 10.67 4.26
CA LEU A 258 -7.69 11.56 3.10
C LEU A 258 -8.18 12.98 3.43
N LYS A 259 -9.07 13.10 4.42
CA LYS A 259 -9.56 14.40 4.91
C LYS A 259 -8.49 15.33 5.50
N TYR A 260 -7.32 14.79 5.86
CA TYR A 260 -6.22 15.54 6.44
C TYR A 260 -5.24 16.10 5.40
N ALA A 261 -5.38 15.71 4.13
CA ALA A 261 -4.52 16.22 3.06
C ALA A 261 -4.91 17.65 2.66
N ARG A 262 -3.93 18.43 2.22
CA ARG A 262 -4.12 19.78 1.64
C ARG A 262 -4.61 19.78 0.20
N SER A 263 -4.66 18.61 -0.41
CA SER A 263 -5.12 18.39 -1.77
C SER A 263 -6.17 17.29 -1.80
N LYS A 264 -6.94 17.27 -2.89
CA LYS A 264 -7.85 16.17 -3.22
C LYS A 264 -7.05 14.96 -3.69
N VAL A 265 -7.71 13.81 -3.80
CA VAL A 265 -7.09 12.64 -4.46
C VAL A 265 -6.99 12.92 -5.97
N ASP A 266 -5.82 13.38 -6.41
CA ASP A 266 -5.55 13.88 -7.77
C ASP A 266 -4.22 13.38 -8.36
N TYR A 267 -3.48 12.53 -7.64
CA TYR A 267 -2.17 12.05 -8.05
C TYR A 267 -2.20 10.57 -8.46
N ALA A 268 -1.81 10.26 -9.69
CA ALA A 268 -1.77 8.90 -10.22
C ALA A 268 -0.33 8.37 -10.31
N TYR A 269 -0.06 7.24 -9.64
CA TYR A 269 1.20 6.51 -9.77
C TYR A 269 1.21 5.56 -10.98
N GLY A 270 0.04 5.18 -11.48
CA GLY A 270 -0.14 4.25 -12.59
C GLY A 270 -1.62 3.95 -12.82
N LEU A 271 -1.98 3.47 -14.01
CA LEU A 271 -3.34 3.09 -14.36
C LEU A 271 -3.71 1.77 -13.68
N GLY A 272 -4.95 1.69 -13.20
CA GLY A 272 -5.45 0.58 -12.38
C GLY A 272 -4.98 0.62 -10.93
N LEU A 273 -4.25 1.67 -10.53
CA LEU A 273 -3.80 1.87 -9.16
C LEU A 273 -4.67 2.88 -8.42
N TYR A 274 -4.75 2.74 -7.10
CA TYR A 274 -5.28 3.79 -6.23
C TYR A 274 -4.50 5.09 -6.45
N MET A 275 -5.19 6.22 -6.44
CA MET A 275 -4.58 7.53 -6.50
C MET A 275 -4.16 8.00 -5.10
N SER A 276 -3.38 9.08 -4.99
CA SER A 276 -3.14 9.75 -3.71
C SER A 276 -3.43 11.23 -3.81
N PRO A 277 -3.48 11.93 -2.67
CA PRO A 277 -3.31 13.38 -2.68
C PRO A 277 -1.93 13.77 -3.22
N SER A 278 -1.87 14.84 -4.01
CA SER A 278 -0.61 15.42 -4.51
C SER A 278 0.14 16.26 -3.47
N ASP A 279 -0.56 16.72 -2.44
CA ASP A 279 -0.07 17.39 -1.24
C ASP A 279 -0.63 16.73 0.02
N MET A 280 0.23 15.96 0.70
CA MET A 280 -0.04 15.22 1.93
C MET A 280 0.51 15.93 3.19
N VAL A 281 0.76 17.24 3.15
CA VAL A 281 0.98 18.00 4.38
C VAL A 281 -0.35 18.13 5.14
N LEU A 282 -0.29 18.08 6.47
CA LEU A 282 -1.47 18.18 7.32
C LEU A 282 -2.23 19.49 7.08
N GLN A 283 -3.54 19.33 6.94
CA GLN A 283 -4.52 20.39 7.03
C GLN A 283 -5.42 20.17 8.24
N ILE A 284 -5.66 21.25 8.98
CA ILE A 284 -6.65 21.29 10.05
C ILE A 284 -7.99 21.71 9.45
N GLY A 285 -9.02 20.89 9.67
CA GLY A 285 -10.37 21.11 9.15
C GLY A 285 -10.62 20.40 7.81
N SER A 286 -11.84 20.53 7.29
CA SER A 286 -12.22 19.99 5.97
C SER A 286 -12.07 21.07 4.90
N ILE A 287 -11.46 20.75 3.77
CA ILE A 287 -11.46 21.66 2.63
C ILE A 287 -12.84 21.68 1.96
N VAL A 288 -13.34 22.87 1.72
CA VAL A 288 -14.54 23.12 0.91
C VAL A 288 -14.15 23.03 -0.55
N GLY A 289 -14.93 22.31 -1.37
CA GLY A 289 -14.74 22.27 -2.82
C GLY A 289 -14.20 20.97 -3.39
N TYR A 290 -13.87 19.95 -2.58
CA TYR A 290 -13.54 18.63 -3.14
C TYR A 290 -13.95 17.40 -2.34
N ASN A 291 -14.05 16.35 -3.14
CA ASN A 291 -14.12 14.93 -2.91
C ASN A 291 -13.02 14.27 -2.06
N ASN A 292 -13.28 13.70 -0.89
CA ASN A 292 -12.23 12.92 -0.17
C ASN A 292 -12.36 11.42 -0.42
N LYS A 293 -13.04 10.98 -1.49
CA LYS A 293 -13.23 9.55 -1.76
C LYS A 293 -12.00 8.96 -2.44
N ILE A 294 -11.82 7.67 -2.19
CA ILE A 294 -10.86 6.84 -2.91
C ILE A 294 -11.16 6.88 -4.41
N ILE A 295 -10.11 7.04 -5.22
CA ILE A 295 -10.16 6.98 -6.68
C ILE A 295 -9.12 5.98 -7.16
N ILE A 296 -9.46 5.25 -8.22
CA ILE A 296 -8.54 4.40 -8.98
C ILE A 296 -8.29 5.08 -10.32
N ALA A 297 -7.03 5.23 -10.72
CA ALA A 297 -6.67 5.84 -12.00
C ALA A 297 -7.12 4.96 -13.16
N THR A 298 -7.83 5.54 -14.13
CA THR A 298 -8.28 4.89 -15.35
C THR A 298 -7.54 5.45 -16.57
N GLU A 299 -7.81 4.93 -17.76
CA GLU A 299 -7.19 5.40 -19.01
C GLU A 299 -7.44 6.89 -19.31
N ASN A 300 -8.41 7.51 -18.65
CA ASN A 300 -8.69 8.95 -18.77
C ASN A 300 -7.76 9.84 -17.93
N GLN A 301 -6.93 9.25 -17.06
CA GLN A 301 -6.01 9.99 -16.19
C GLN A 301 -4.57 9.90 -16.71
N THR A 302 -3.83 10.99 -16.55
CA THR A 302 -2.39 11.02 -16.82
C THR A 302 -1.61 10.61 -15.58
N LEU A 303 -0.40 10.06 -15.78
CA LEU A 303 0.54 9.84 -14.68
C LEU A 303 0.88 11.18 -14.01
N GLY A 304 0.94 11.19 -12.68
CA GLY A 304 1.19 12.39 -11.90
C GLY A 304 -0.08 13.16 -11.55
N LEU A 305 0.00 14.49 -11.58
CA LEU A 305 -1.08 15.39 -11.16
C LEU A 305 -2.21 15.43 -12.19
N ASN A 306 -3.46 15.37 -11.70
CA ASN A 306 -4.69 15.45 -12.49
C ASN A 306 -5.61 16.52 -11.87
N ASP A 307 -5.43 17.78 -12.29
CA ASP A 307 -6.05 18.96 -11.66
C ASP A 307 -7.58 19.02 -11.73
N ASP A 308 -8.21 18.35 -12.70
CA ASP A 308 -9.66 18.43 -12.91
C ASP A 308 -10.45 17.36 -12.15
N LEU A 309 -9.77 16.45 -11.46
CA LEU A 309 -10.43 15.37 -10.73
C LEU A 309 -10.99 15.82 -9.39
N ASN A 310 -12.02 15.10 -8.96
CA ASN A 310 -12.45 15.07 -7.57
C ASN A 310 -12.97 16.41 -7.01
N ASN A 311 -13.28 17.37 -7.87
CA ASN A 311 -13.96 18.60 -7.48
C ASN A 311 -15.38 18.27 -6.96
N LYS A 312 -15.84 18.95 -5.91
CA LYS A 312 -17.25 18.91 -5.54
C LYS A 312 -18.01 19.67 -6.61
N ASN A 313 -18.98 19.03 -7.26
CA ASN A 313 -20.00 19.76 -7.99
C ASN A 313 -20.74 20.61 -6.96
N PHE A 314 -20.56 21.93 -7.02
CA PHE A 314 -21.60 22.82 -6.56
C PHE A 314 -22.67 22.70 -7.63
N ASP A 315 -23.68 21.86 -7.41
CA ASP A 315 -24.91 22.01 -8.19
C ASP A 315 -25.25 23.49 -8.10
N HIS A 316 -25.35 24.15 -9.26
CA HIS A 316 -25.87 25.51 -9.34
C HIS A 316 -27.30 25.45 -8.78
N VAL A 317 -27.44 25.66 -7.48
CA VAL A 317 -28.71 26.06 -6.90
C VAL A 317 -28.90 27.47 -7.39
N ASP A 318 -29.58 27.60 -8.53
CA ASP A 318 -30.14 28.85 -9.00
C ASP A 318 -31.06 29.36 -7.89
N PHE A 319 -30.51 30.15 -6.97
CA PHE A 319 -31.28 31.05 -6.15
C PHE A 319 -31.82 32.11 -7.09
N LYS A 320 -32.93 31.80 -7.77
CA LYS A 320 -33.82 32.84 -8.28
C LYS A 320 -34.28 33.61 -7.06
N PRO A 321 -33.92 34.89 -6.90
CA PRO A 321 -34.51 35.72 -5.86
C PRO A 321 -36.01 35.67 -6.07
N LYS A 322 -36.76 35.29 -5.03
CA LYS A 322 -38.20 35.39 -5.06
C LYS A 322 -38.50 36.89 -5.18
N GLU A 323 -38.99 37.32 -6.34
CA GLU A 323 -39.42 38.70 -6.52
C GLU A 323 -40.42 39.04 -5.40
N PRO A 324 -40.27 40.21 -4.75
CA PRO A 324 -41.21 40.61 -3.71
C PRO A 324 -42.58 40.80 -4.37
N SER A 325 -43.51 39.90 -4.08
CA SER A 325 -44.90 40.06 -4.50
C SER A 325 -45.50 41.22 -3.70
N CYS A 326 -45.59 42.39 -4.32
CA CYS A 326 -46.45 43.47 -3.85
C CYS A 326 -47.91 43.02 -3.97
N THR A 327 -48.50 42.56 -2.88
CA THR A 327 -49.96 42.57 -2.74
C THR A 327 -50.38 43.96 -2.26
N PRO A 328 -51.31 44.65 -2.94
CA PRO A 328 -51.86 45.91 -2.45
C PRO A 328 -52.75 45.66 -1.21
N PRO A 329 -52.95 46.69 -0.36
CA PRO A 329 -53.82 46.57 0.80
C PRO A 329 -55.27 46.50 0.34
N PHE A 330 -56.02 45.54 0.87
CA PHE A 330 -57.47 45.53 0.78
C PHE A 330 -58.05 45.52 2.18
N ASP A 331 -58.78 46.59 2.45
CA ASP A 331 -59.58 46.84 3.65
C ASP A 331 -60.89 46.05 3.54
N GLY A 332 -61.45 45.60 4.67
CA GLY A 332 -62.84 45.14 4.72
C GLY A 332 -63.14 44.03 5.74
N GLU A 333 -63.97 44.39 6.72
CA GLU A 333 -64.53 43.63 7.83
C GLU A 333 -65.44 42.45 7.41
N GLY A 334 -65.64 41.46 8.29
CA GLY A 334 -66.74 40.50 8.19
C GLY A 334 -66.57 39.21 9.02
N GLU A 335 -67.44 39.05 10.02
CA GLU A 335 -67.58 37.94 10.97
C GLU A 335 -68.01 36.59 10.35
N GLY A 336 -67.80 35.47 11.08
CA GLY A 336 -68.56 34.22 10.84
C GLY A 336 -67.86 32.91 11.27
N GLU A 337 -68.47 32.21 12.22
CA GLU A 337 -68.09 30.94 12.87
C GLU A 337 -68.09 29.69 11.95
N GLY A 338 -67.40 28.62 12.35
CA GLY A 338 -67.64 27.26 11.84
C GLY A 338 -66.53 26.22 12.10
N GLU A 339 -66.81 25.26 12.97
CA GLU A 339 -65.99 24.10 13.39
C GLU A 339 -65.62 23.12 12.26
N GLY A 340 -64.53 22.34 12.43
CA GLY A 340 -64.28 21.16 11.58
C GLY A 340 -62.90 20.50 11.66
N VAL A 341 -62.75 19.59 12.63
CA VAL A 341 -61.83 18.44 12.78
C VAL A 341 -61.02 17.98 11.54
N GLY A 342 -59.71 17.71 11.73
CA GLY A 342 -58.93 16.87 10.81
C GLY A 342 -57.43 16.78 11.12
N THR A 343 -57.05 15.81 11.95
CA THR A 343 -55.66 15.37 12.16
C THR A 343 -55.07 14.74 10.90
N LYS A 344 -53.79 15.03 10.58
CA LYS A 344 -52.76 14.05 10.15
C LYS A 344 -51.38 14.69 9.89
N GLU A 345 -50.47 14.34 10.79
CA GLU A 345 -49.12 13.81 10.56
C GLU A 345 -48.27 14.34 9.39
N VAL A 346 -47.14 14.93 9.80
CA VAL A 346 -45.94 15.21 9.04
C VAL A 346 -45.10 13.93 8.91
N VAL A 347 -44.72 13.53 7.69
CA VAL A 347 -43.62 12.58 7.43
C VAL A 347 -42.75 13.13 6.29
N PRO A 348 -41.41 13.20 6.46
CA PRO A 348 -40.51 13.73 5.44
C PRO A 348 -39.97 12.65 4.48
N VAL A 349 -39.80 13.08 3.23
CA VAL A 349 -38.68 12.85 2.29
C VAL A 349 -38.08 11.43 2.19
N ASN A 350 -38.35 10.79 1.04
CA ASN A 350 -37.63 9.61 0.55
C ASN A 350 -36.23 9.99 0.05
N GLU A 351 -35.18 9.47 0.68
CA GLU A 351 -33.84 9.34 0.10
C GLU A 351 -33.76 8.08 -0.76
N SER A 352 -33.46 8.25 -2.05
CA SER A 352 -33.13 7.17 -2.98
C SER A 352 -31.73 6.62 -2.68
N THR A 353 -31.68 5.37 -2.22
CA THR A 353 -30.47 4.57 -2.06
C THR A 353 -29.92 4.14 -3.42
N ILE A 354 -28.72 4.59 -3.78
CA ILE A 354 -27.94 4.03 -4.89
C ILE A 354 -27.08 2.90 -4.34
N THR A 355 -27.43 1.67 -4.69
CA THR A 355 -26.65 0.45 -4.48
C THR A 355 -25.48 0.38 -5.47
N PRO A 356 -24.25 0.03 -5.04
CA PRO A 356 -23.16 -0.25 -5.95
C PRO A 356 -23.34 -1.62 -6.64
N ILE A 357 -23.17 -1.63 -7.96
CA ILE A 357 -23.23 -2.79 -8.83
C ILE A 357 -22.05 -3.71 -8.50
N ILE A 358 -22.32 -4.84 -7.84
CA ILE A 358 -21.38 -5.95 -7.67
C ILE A 358 -21.58 -6.92 -8.84
N ASN A 359 -20.50 -7.19 -9.59
CA ASN A 359 -20.47 -8.15 -10.68
C ASN A 359 -20.66 -9.60 -10.14
N PRO A 360 -21.65 -10.39 -10.62
CA PRO A 360 -22.02 -11.66 -10.00
C PRO A 360 -21.25 -12.85 -10.60
N LYS A 361 -20.01 -13.09 -10.15
CA LYS A 361 -19.32 -14.38 -10.35
C LYS A 361 -18.37 -14.71 -9.20
N ALA A 362 -18.90 -14.85 -7.99
CA ALA A 362 -18.24 -15.57 -6.89
C ALA A 362 -19.24 -15.85 -5.75
N VAL A 363 -20.22 -16.73 -6.00
CA VAL A 363 -21.03 -17.36 -4.94
C VAL A 363 -21.15 -18.84 -5.29
N ILE A 364 -21.18 -19.70 -4.25
CA ILE A 364 -21.21 -21.18 -4.21
C ILE A 364 -19.77 -21.71 -3.97
N ILE A 365 -19.37 -22.20 -2.79
CA ILE A 365 -20.04 -23.12 -1.84
C ILE A 365 -19.57 -22.81 -0.40
N LEU A 366 -20.47 -22.50 0.53
CA LEU A 366 -20.34 -22.86 1.95
C LEU A 366 -21.75 -22.90 2.55
N ASN A 367 -22.40 -24.06 2.50
CA ASN A 367 -23.57 -24.38 3.32
C ASN A 367 -23.51 -25.84 3.73
N LYS A 368 -23.05 -26.09 4.96
CA LYS A 368 -23.41 -27.28 5.73
C LYS A 368 -23.62 -26.88 7.19
N VAL A 369 -24.85 -26.43 7.43
CA VAL A 369 -25.74 -26.75 8.56
C VAL A 369 -25.06 -27.21 9.85
N ILE A 370 -25.13 -26.34 10.88
CA ILE A 370 -25.05 -26.69 12.30
C ILE A 370 -26.48 -26.67 12.84
N PRO A 371 -26.96 -27.68 13.60
CA PRO A 371 -28.09 -27.52 14.49
C PRO A 371 -27.62 -27.32 15.94
N CYS A 372 -28.12 -26.24 16.56
CA CYS A 372 -28.11 -26.03 18.00
C CYS A 372 -28.91 -27.13 18.73
N SER A 373 -28.40 -27.66 19.83
CA SER A 373 -29.13 -27.71 21.12
C SER A 373 -28.30 -28.27 22.27
N LEU A 374 -28.66 -27.80 23.47
CA LEU A 374 -28.49 -28.37 24.82
C LEU A 374 -27.30 -27.94 25.68
N ASN A 375 -27.62 -26.91 26.49
CA ASN A 375 -27.27 -26.74 27.90
C ASN A 375 -26.76 -28.00 28.63
N LYS A 376 -25.59 -27.88 29.27
CA LYS A 376 -25.37 -28.36 30.64
C LYS A 376 -24.22 -27.60 31.31
N VAL A 377 -24.59 -26.91 32.38
CA VAL A 377 -23.73 -26.33 33.41
C VAL A 377 -22.90 -27.43 34.06
N PHE A 378 -21.58 -27.23 34.19
CA PHE A 378 -20.78 -27.85 35.25
C PHE A 378 -19.72 -26.85 35.75
N ILE A 379 -19.94 -26.41 36.98
CA ILE A 379 -18.95 -25.81 37.87
C ILE A 379 -18.11 -26.98 38.42
N LEU A 380 -16.77 -26.86 38.47
CA LEU A 380 -15.94 -27.25 39.62
C LEU A 380 -14.43 -26.92 39.39
N SER A 381 -13.98 -25.98 40.22
CA SER A 381 -12.68 -25.61 40.83
C SER A 381 -11.29 -26.05 40.30
N PRO A 382 -10.26 -25.19 40.52
CA PRO A 382 -8.86 -25.44 40.19
C PRO A 382 -8.14 -26.25 41.28
N LYS A 383 -7.15 -27.06 40.89
CA LYS A 383 -6.16 -27.63 41.82
C LYS A 383 -4.75 -27.28 41.39
N VAL A 384 -4.05 -26.76 42.38
CA VAL A 384 -2.66 -26.32 42.44
C VAL A 384 -1.82 -27.49 43.01
N LEU A 385 -0.56 -27.55 42.55
CA LEU A 385 0.63 -28.22 43.10
C LEU A 385 0.73 -29.76 43.08
N SER A 386 1.73 -30.24 42.34
CA SER A 386 2.91 -30.93 42.90
C SER A 386 4.15 -30.57 42.07
#